data_AF-A0A4S2DES3-F1
#
_entry.id   AF-A0A4S2DES3-F1
#
_cell.length_a   1.000
_cell.length_b   1.000
_cell.length_c   1.000
_cell.angle_alpha   90.00
_cell.angle_beta   90.00
_cell.angle_gamma   90.00
#
_symmetry.space_group_name_H-M   'P 1'
#
loop_
_entity.id
_entity.type
_entity.pdbx_description
1 polymer ?
#
loop_
_entity_poly.entity_id
_entity_poly.type
_entity_poly.pdbx_seq_one_letter_code
_entity_poly.pdbx_strand_id
1 'polypeptide(L)'
;MTSAEIRENIRYNENLLYSYQNSVRQLNSKIQQLQRLRSKLQSLQGQFQGRQSTRKSKLSNISSNKLNIKMAKTYISGMNSLLNGSEYASAYNGISSSQESVNSKIRSIQREVDSYNYKVSYHRDRISYWQRQLRYADD
;
A
#
# COMPACT_ATOMS: atom_id res chain seq x y z
N MET A 1 -42.33 -16.00 -18.71
CA MET A 1 -40.88 -15.91 -18.93
C MET A 1 -40.44 -17.21 -19.57
N THR A 2 -39.79 -17.13 -20.72
CA THR A 2 -39.44 -18.29 -21.56
C THR A 2 -38.07 -18.85 -21.16
N SER A 3 -37.79 -20.12 -21.49
CA SER A 3 -36.46 -20.71 -21.30
C SER A 3 -35.35 -19.91 -21.99
N ALA A 4 -35.66 -19.26 -23.12
CA ALA A 4 -34.72 -18.36 -23.81
C ALA A 4 -34.38 -17.12 -22.96
N GLU A 5 -35.38 -16.45 -22.39
CA GLU A 5 -35.17 -15.29 -21.51
C GLU A 5 -34.39 -15.67 -20.24
N ILE A 6 -34.62 -16.87 -19.69
CA ILE A 6 -33.88 -17.37 -18.52
C ILE A 6 -32.41 -17.62 -18.88
N ARG A 7 -32.13 -18.26 -20.03
CA ARG A 7 -30.76 -18.51 -20.50
C ARG A 7 -29.99 -17.21 -20.76
N GLU A 8 -30.65 -16.19 -21.32
CA GLU A 8 -30.06 -14.85 -21.48
C GLU A 8 -29.73 -14.20 -20.12
N ASN A 9 -30.62 -14.31 -19.14
CA ASN A 9 -30.33 -13.83 -17.78
C ASN A 9 -29.13 -14.55 -17.15
N ILE A 10 -28.98 -15.86 -17.35
CA ILE A 10 -27.80 -16.61 -16.88
C ILE A 10 -26.53 -16.04 -17.52
N ARG A 11 -26.48 -15.95 -18.85
CA ARG A 11 -25.33 -15.41 -19.60
C ARG A 11 -24.94 -14.01 -19.16
N TYR A 12 -25.93 -13.13 -18.97
CA TYR A 12 -25.69 -11.78 -18.48
C TYR A 12 -24.99 -11.77 -17.11
N ASN A 13 -25.47 -12.59 -16.16
CA ASN A 13 -24.86 -12.64 -14.84
C ASN A 13 -23.48 -13.33 -14.87
N GLU A 14 -23.26 -14.31 -15.73
CA GLU A 14 -21.94 -14.94 -15.94
C GLU A 14 -20.91 -13.93 -16.47
N ASN A 15 -21.30 -13.10 -17.44
CA ASN A 15 -20.44 -12.04 -17.99
C ASN A 15 -20.05 -11.02 -16.92
N LEU A 16 -21.00 -10.57 -16.09
CA LEU A 16 -20.72 -9.66 -14.97
C LEU A 16 -19.83 -10.31 -13.92
N LEU A 17 -20.10 -11.57 -13.56
CA LEU A 17 -19.31 -12.34 -12.62
C LEU A 17 -17.84 -12.43 -13.08
N TYR A 18 -17.61 -12.75 -14.36
CA TYR A 18 -16.28 -12.82 -14.95
C TYR A 18 -15.57 -11.45 -14.89
N SER A 19 -16.26 -10.38 -15.28
CA SER A 19 -15.72 -9.02 -15.24
C SER A 19 -15.31 -8.62 -13.81
N TYR A 20 -16.17 -8.83 -12.82
CA TYR A 20 -15.86 -8.47 -11.44
C TYR A 20 -14.75 -9.31 -10.82
N GLN A 21 -14.67 -10.60 -11.14
CA GLN A 21 -13.55 -11.44 -10.73
C GLN A 21 -12.23 -10.94 -11.32
N ASN A 22 -12.21 -10.47 -12.57
CA ASN A 22 -11.02 -9.85 -13.16
C ASN A 22 -10.62 -8.56 -12.45
N SER A 23 -11.58 -7.69 -12.13
CA SER A 23 -11.32 -6.48 -11.33
C SER A 23 -10.71 -6.82 -9.97
N VAL A 24 -11.24 -7.81 -9.26
CA VAL A 24 -10.68 -8.27 -7.97
C VAL A 24 -9.22 -8.72 -8.12
N ARG A 25 -8.90 -9.52 -9.17
CA ARG A 25 -7.52 -9.96 -9.44
C ARG A 25 -6.57 -8.78 -9.69
N GLN A 26 -7.00 -7.80 -10.48
CA GLN A 26 -6.20 -6.62 -10.79
C GLN A 26 -5.96 -5.74 -9.55
N LEU A 27 -7.01 -5.50 -8.75
CA LEU A 27 -6.91 -4.73 -7.51
C LEU A 27 -5.99 -5.42 -6.50
N ASN A 28 -6.07 -6.74 -6.36
CA ASN A 28 -5.16 -7.51 -5.51
C ASN A 28 -3.70 -7.42 -5.97
N SER A 29 -3.43 -7.46 -7.27
CA SER A 29 -2.08 -7.21 -7.81
C SER A 29 -1.58 -5.81 -7.45
N LYS A 30 -2.45 -4.80 -7.52
CA LYS A 30 -2.11 -3.43 -7.13
C LYS A 30 -1.81 -3.30 -5.62
N ILE A 31 -2.57 -3.99 -4.77
CA ILE A 31 -2.28 -4.10 -3.33
C ILE A 31 -0.88 -4.68 -3.11
N GLN A 32 -0.54 -5.78 -3.79
CA GLN A 32 0.79 -6.40 -3.66
C GLN A 32 1.92 -5.46 -4.07
N GLN A 33 1.75 -4.69 -5.16
CA GLN A 33 2.73 -3.70 -5.59
C GLN A 33 2.92 -2.58 -4.53
N LEU A 34 1.83 -2.11 -3.94
CA LEU A 34 1.88 -1.11 -2.87
C LEU A 34 2.52 -1.66 -1.59
N GLN A 35 2.29 -2.91 -1.24
CA GLN A 35 2.95 -3.56 -0.10
C GLN A 35 4.47 -3.67 -0.30
N ARG A 36 4.91 -3.98 -1.54
CA ARG A 36 6.35 -3.95 -1.90
C ARG A 36 6.92 -2.54 -1.78
N LEU A 37 6.22 -1.53 -2.27
CA LEU A 37 6.63 -0.13 -2.15
C LEU A 37 6.76 0.30 -0.68
N ARG A 38 5.76 -0.04 0.16
CA ARG A 38 5.80 0.22 1.61
C ARG A 38 7.05 -0.38 2.25
N SER A 39 7.36 -1.63 1.91
CA SER A 39 8.53 -2.33 2.45
C SER A 39 9.84 -1.63 2.05
N LYS A 40 9.94 -1.14 0.80
CA LYS A 40 11.07 -0.33 0.34
C LYS A 40 11.20 0.98 1.12
N LEU A 41 10.08 1.67 1.39
CA LEU A 41 10.07 2.90 2.18
C LEU A 41 10.49 2.66 3.64
N GLN A 42 10.07 1.55 4.24
CA GLN A 42 10.49 1.15 5.60
C GLN A 42 11.99 0.87 5.66
N SER A 43 12.52 0.14 4.67
CA SER A 43 13.97 -0.09 4.55
C SER A 43 14.73 1.22 4.36
N LEU A 44 14.25 2.12 3.51
CA LEU A 44 14.87 3.42 3.29
C LEU A 44 14.92 4.24 4.59
N GLN A 45 13.82 4.27 5.34
CA GLN A 45 13.75 4.98 6.61
C GLN A 45 14.76 4.43 7.63
N GLY A 46 14.82 3.10 7.78
CA GLY A 46 15.78 2.46 8.68
C GLY A 46 17.23 2.74 8.28
N GLN A 47 17.56 2.67 6.98
CA GLN A 47 18.89 3.01 6.48
C GLN A 47 19.24 4.48 6.71
N PHE A 48 18.28 5.38 6.48
CA PHE A 48 18.46 6.81 6.71
C PHE A 48 18.74 7.11 8.18
N GLN A 49 17.96 6.54 9.09
CA GLN A 49 18.20 6.62 10.54
C GLN A 49 19.55 6.04 10.93
N GLY A 50 19.89 4.84 10.44
CA GLY A 50 21.16 4.18 10.78
C GLY A 50 22.39 4.97 10.34
N ARG A 51 22.35 5.57 9.14
CA ARG A 51 23.39 6.50 8.67
C ARG A 51 23.49 7.73 9.58
N GLN A 52 22.36 8.29 9.99
CA GLN A 52 22.36 9.45 10.88
C GLN A 52 22.96 9.12 12.26
N SER A 53 22.56 7.99 12.87
CA SER A 53 23.10 7.53 14.14
C SER A 53 24.62 7.30 14.06
N THR A 54 25.10 6.71 12.97
CA THR A 54 26.54 6.52 12.72
C THR A 54 27.29 7.85 12.68
N ARG A 55 26.73 8.86 11.98
CA ARG A 55 27.33 10.20 11.90
C ARG A 55 27.34 10.90 13.26
N LYS A 56 26.27 10.78 14.05
CA LYS A 56 26.20 11.32 15.41
C LYS A 56 27.23 10.68 16.33
N SER A 57 27.39 9.36 16.28
CA SER A 57 28.42 8.65 17.07
C SER A 57 29.84 9.11 16.68
N LYS A 58 30.15 9.19 15.39
CA LYS A 58 31.44 9.70 14.92
C LYS A 58 31.70 11.14 15.39
N LEU A 59 30.69 12.01 15.32
CA LEU A 59 30.80 13.38 15.81
C LEU A 59 31.06 13.43 17.32
N SER A 60 30.33 12.63 18.10
CA SER A 60 30.52 12.53 19.54
C SER A 60 31.95 12.12 19.87
N ASN A 61 32.50 11.12 19.19
CA ASN A 61 33.88 10.67 19.40
C ASN A 61 34.90 11.79 19.11
N ILE A 62 34.71 12.55 18.03
CA ILE A 62 35.57 13.71 17.71
C ILE A 62 35.46 14.78 18.80
N SER A 63 34.24 15.06 19.28
CA SER A 63 33.99 16.04 20.34
C SER A 63 34.62 15.63 21.68
N SER A 64 34.63 14.34 22.00
CA SER A 64 35.19 13.82 23.26
C SER A 64 36.72 13.87 23.30
N ASN A 65 37.41 13.86 22.14
CA ASN A 65 38.87 13.85 22.06
C ASN A 65 39.55 15.19 22.44
N LYS A 66 38.82 16.16 23.02
CA LYS A 66 39.33 17.44 23.56
C LYS A 66 40.33 18.19 22.66
N LEU A 67 40.14 18.13 21.34
CA LEU A 67 40.98 18.88 20.39
C LEU A 67 40.73 20.38 20.58
N ASN A 68 41.67 21.09 21.22
CA ASN A 68 41.60 22.55 21.41
C ASN A 68 42.02 23.31 20.14
N ILE A 69 41.41 22.95 19.01
CA ILE A 69 41.68 23.55 17.71
C ILE A 69 40.43 24.28 17.26
N LYS A 70 40.54 25.59 16.96
CA LYS A 70 39.41 26.43 16.52
C LYS A 70 38.60 25.78 15.39
N MET A 71 39.30 25.18 14.42
CA MET A 71 38.68 24.49 13.29
C MET A 71 37.85 23.28 13.70
N ALA A 72 38.29 22.50 14.70
CA ALA A 72 37.53 21.37 15.22
C ALA A 72 36.23 21.83 15.91
N LYS A 73 36.26 22.93 16.66
CA LYS A 73 35.07 23.51 17.30
C LYS A 73 34.04 23.99 16.27
N THR A 74 34.48 24.70 15.22
CA THR A 74 33.59 25.14 14.13
C THR A 74 32.97 23.94 13.39
N TYR A 75 33.78 22.92 13.09
CA TYR A 75 33.30 21.69 12.47
C TYR A 75 32.25 20.99 13.34
N ILE A 76 32.52 20.82 14.64
CA ILE A 76 31.61 20.15 15.56
C ILE A 76 30.27 20.88 15.64
N SER A 77 30.29 22.22 15.76
CA SER A 77 29.09 23.03 15.80
C SER A 77 28.28 22.91 14.52
N GLY A 78 28.91 23.06 13.35
CA GLY A 78 28.22 22.95 12.07
C GLY A 78 27.62 21.56 11.84
N MET A 79 28.36 20.51 12.20
CA MET A 79 27.86 19.14 12.09
C MET A 79 26.74 18.86 13.10
N ASN A 80 26.79 19.40 14.32
CA ASN A 80 25.70 19.29 15.28
C ASN A 80 24.41 19.91 14.75
N SER A 81 24.49 21.11 14.16
CA SER A 81 23.33 21.74 13.53
C SER A 81 22.77 20.90 12.39
N LEU A 82 23.64 20.38 11.51
CA LEU A 82 23.20 19.57 10.38
C LEU A 82 22.62 18.20 10.81
N LEU A 83 23.17 17.58 11.87
CA LEU A 83 22.74 16.26 12.31
C LEU A 83 21.50 16.26 13.21
N ASN A 84 21.22 17.40 13.85
CA ASN A 84 20.06 17.57 14.73
C ASN A 84 19.05 18.60 14.19
N GLY A 85 19.30 19.13 12.99
CA GLY A 85 18.51 20.19 12.37
C GLY A 85 17.17 19.72 11.81
N SER A 86 16.38 20.71 11.43
CA SER A 86 15.04 20.54 10.87
C SER A 86 15.07 19.79 9.54
N GLU A 87 16.14 19.83 8.76
CA GLU A 87 16.26 19.13 7.48
C GLU A 87 16.25 17.61 7.67
N TYR A 88 16.98 17.07 8.66
CA TYR A 88 16.92 15.64 8.98
C TYR A 88 15.51 15.23 9.42
N ALA A 89 14.92 16.00 10.33
CA ALA A 89 13.57 15.72 10.81
C ALA A 89 12.55 15.76 9.67
N SER A 90 12.64 16.74 8.78
CA SER A 90 11.78 16.89 7.61
C SER A 90 11.92 15.72 6.65
N ALA A 91 13.15 15.29 6.35
CA ALA A 91 13.39 14.13 5.48
C ALA A 91 12.84 12.83 6.09
N TYR A 92 13.12 12.59 7.38
CA TYR A 92 12.61 11.42 8.09
C TYR A 92 11.08 11.39 8.11
N ASN A 93 10.46 12.53 8.46
CA ASN A 93 9.00 12.67 8.49
C ASN A 93 8.38 12.57 7.10
N GLY A 94 9.05 13.05 6.05
CA GLY A 94 8.60 12.90 4.67
C GLY A 94 8.52 11.44 4.22
N ILE A 95 9.46 10.60 4.67
CA ILE A 95 9.40 9.15 4.43
C ILE A 95 8.21 8.53 5.20
N SER A 96 8.00 8.91 6.46
CA SER A 96 6.83 8.47 7.25
C SER A 96 5.51 8.82 6.55
N SER A 97 5.33 10.09 6.14
CA SER A 97 4.13 10.56 5.44
C SER A 97 3.89 9.80 4.12
N SER A 98 4.98 9.44 3.42
CA SER A 98 4.90 8.62 2.21
C SER A 98 4.41 7.19 2.50
N GLN A 99 4.89 6.57 3.59
CA GLN A 99 4.39 5.26 4.04
C GLN A 99 2.89 5.33 4.36
N GLU A 100 2.44 6.40 5.00
CA GLU A 100 1.05 6.61 5.38
C GLU A 100 0.13 6.83 4.19
N SER A 101 0.63 7.52 3.16
CA SER A 101 -0.06 7.66 1.87
C SER A 101 -0.22 6.30 1.18
N VAL A 102 0.82 5.46 1.19
CA VAL A 102 0.74 4.09 0.64
C VAL A 102 -0.25 3.24 1.44
N ASN A 103 -0.20 3.29 2.77
CA ASN A 103 -1.14 2.57 3.64
C ASN A 103 -2.59 3.00 3.38
N SER A 104 -2.83 4.30 3.22
CA SER A 104 -4.15 4.84 2.91
C SER A 104 -4.66 4.35 1.55
N LYS A 105 -3.78 4.27 0.55
CA LYS A 105 -4.16 3.75 -0.77
C LYS A 105 -4.46 2.25 -0.74
N ILE A 106 -3.70 1.46 0.03
CA ILE A 106 -3.99 0.03 0.25
C ILE A 106 -5.38 -0.13 0.86
N ARG A 107 -5.70 0.60 1.94
CA ARG A 107 -7.03 0.54 2.59
C ARG A 107 -8.16 0.94 1.63
N SER A 108 -7.94 1.95 0.79
CA SER A 108 -8.90 2.34 -0.24
C SER A 108 -9.18 1.21 -1.23
N ILE A 109 -8.13 0.59 -1.77
CA ILE A 109 -8.28 -0.50 -2.74
C ILE A 109 -8.89 -1.74 -2.08
N GLN A 110 -8.59 -2.01 -0.81
CA GLN A 110 -9.21 -3.11 -0.07
C GLN A 110 -10.74 -2.93 0.00
N ARG A 111 -11.23 -1.72 0.27
CA ARG A 111 -12.67 -1.42 0.23
C ARG A 111 -13.29 -1.64 -1.16
N GLU A 112 -12.55 -1.32 -2.23
CA GLU A 112 -12.99 -1.60 -3.60
C GLU A 112 -13.06 -3.12 -3.86
N VAL A 113 -12.07 -3.89 -3.40
CA VAL A 113 -12.08 -5.36 -3.47
C VAL A 113 -13.29 -5.93 -2.75
N ASP A 114 -13.58 -5.46 -1.53
CA ASP A 114 -14.73 -5.93 -0.75
C ASP A 114 -16.06 -5.64 -1.46
N SER A 115 -16.19 -4.45 -2.07
CA SER A 115 -17.35 -4.09 -2.90
C SER A 115 -17.52 -5.00 -4.11
N TYR A 116 -16.44 -5.32 -4.83
CA TYR A 116 -16.50 -6.26 -5.96
C TYR A 116 -16.78 -7.69 -5.51
N ASN A 117 -16.25 -8.13 -4.36
CA ASN A 117 -16.55 -9.44 -3.81
C ASN A 117 -18.04 -9.58 -3.45
N TYR A 118 -18.67 -8.53 -2.92
CA TYR A 118 -20.11 -8.50 -2.72
C TYR A 118 -20.87 -8.69 -4.05
N LYS A 119 -20.50 -7.95 -5.10
CA LYS A 119 -21.11 -8.09 -6.43
C LYS A 119 -20.90 -9.49 -7.01
N VAL A 120 -19.72 -10.08 -6.85
CA VAL A 120 -19.41 -11.46 -7.24
C VAL A 120 -20.34 -12.44 -6.55
N SER A 121 -20.56 -12.31 -5.24
CA SER A 121 -21.50 -13.16 -4.50
C SER A 121 -22.92 -13.00 -5.05
N TYR A 122 -23.39 -11.76 -5.17
CA TYR A 122 -24.73 -11.46 -5.67
C TYR A 122 -25.00 -12.09 -7.04
N HIS A 123 -24.07 -11.95 -7.99
CA HIS A 123 -24.27 -12.51 -9.32
C HIS A 123 -24.18 -14.04 -9.34
N ARG A 124 -23.39 -14.68 -8.47
CA ARG A 124 -23.41 -16.13 -8.30
C ARG A 124 -24.75 -16.64 -7.80
N ASP A 125 -25.36 -15.93 -6.85
CA ASP A 125 -26.67 -16.28 -6.31
C ASP A 125 -27.76 -16.12 -7.38
N ARG A 126 -27.66 -15.07 -8.21
CA ARG A 126 -28.57 -14.85 -9.35
C ARG A 126 -28.43 -15.94 -10.41
N ILE A 127 -27.22 -16.35 -10.78
CA ILE A 127 -27.00 -17.48 -11.69
C ILE A 127 -27.67 -18.74 -11.13
N SER A 128 -27.42 -19.05 -9.85
CA SER A 128 -27.99 -20.22 -9.18
C SER A 128 -29.51 -20.19 -9.17
N TYR A 129 -30.11 -19.02 -8.92
CA TYR A 129 -31.55 -18.81 -9.00
C TYR A 129 -32.10 -19.09 -10.39
N TRP A 130 -31.50 -18.50 -11.43
CA TRP A 130 -31.95 -18.66 -12.80
C TRP A 130 -31.78 -20.08 -13.32
N GLN A 131 -30.70 -20.77 -12.93
CA GLN A 131 -30.51 -22.19 -13.21
C GLN A 131 -31.62 -23.06 -12.61
N ARG A 132 -32.14 -22.72 -11.42
CA ARG A 132 -33.32 -23.40 -10.85
C ARG A 132 -34.59 -23.11 -11.64
N GLN A 133 -34.82 -21.85 -12.02
CA GLN A 133 -35.98 -21.47 -12.82
C GLN A 133 -36.00 -22.16 -14.19
N LEU A 134 -34.84 -22.34 -14.82
CA LEU A 134 -34.73 -23.02 -16.11
C LEU A 134 -35.23 -24.47 -16.04
N ARG A 135 -34.96 -25.17 -14.92
CA ARG A 135 -35.42 -26.55 -14.73
C ARG A 135 -36.94 -26.68 -14.76
N TYR A 136 -37.65 -25.72 -14.16
CA TYR A 136 -39.12 -25.71 -14.13
C TYR A 136 -39.75 -25.16 -15.42
N ALA A 137 -38.97 -24.58 -16.33
CA ALA A 137 -39.44 -24.01 -17.58
C ALA A 137 -39.24 -24.94 -18.78
N ASP A 138 -38.40 -25.98 -18.61
CA ASP A 138 -38.14 -27.03 -19.60
C ASP A 138 -38.99 -28.31 -19.32
N ASP A 139 -39.83 -28.32 -18.27
CA ASP A 139 -40.90 -29.30 -17.96
C ASP A 139 -42.26 -28.83 -18.51
#